data_AF-A0A4Q0AKB0-F1
#
_entry.id   AF-A0A4Q0AKB0-F1
#
_cell.length_a   1.000
_cell.length_b   1.000
_cell.length_c   1.000
_cell.angle_alpha   90.00
_cell.angle_beta   90.00
_cell.angle_gamma   90.00
#
_symmetry.space_group_name_H-M   'P 1'
#
loop_
_entity.id
_entity.type
_entity.pdbx_description
1 polymer ?
#
loop_
_entity_poly.entity_id
_entity_poly.type
_entity_poly.pdbx_seq_one_letter_code
_entity_poly.pdbx_strand_id
1 'polypeptide(L)' 'MNQLLNDNANADKVYDCVMVGAGPAALAAAVYTARENIETVLYERGVIGGLAAVTDKVDN' A
#
# COMPACT_ATOMS: atom_id res chain seq x y z
N MET A 1 -28.76 -25.04 -11.93
CA MET A 1 -29.07 -24.12 -10.82
C MET A 1 -28.40 -24.68 -9.57
N ASN A 2 -27.44 -23.95 -9.00
CA ASN A 2 -26.55 -24.28 -7.86
C ASN A 2 -25.34 -25.18 -8.15
N GLN A 3 -24.17 -24.53 -8.28
CA GLN A 3 -22.89 -24.81 -7.57
C GLN A 3 -21.66 -24.47 -8.42
N LEU A 4 -21.50 -23.21 -8.84
CA LEU A 4 -20.29 -22.70 -9.55
C LEU A 4 -19.82 -21.32 -9.05
N LEU A 5 -20.06 -21.00 -7.77
CA LEU A 5 -19.64 -19.73 -7.16
C LEU A 5 -18.72 -19.94 -5.94
N ASN A 6 -17.89 -20.98 -5.94
CA ASN A 6 -17.05 -21.23 -4.76
C ASN A 6 -15.65 -21.76 -5.05
N ASP A 7 -14.98 -21.13 -6.01
CA ASP A 7 -13.53 -21.24 -6.11
C ASP A 7 -12.93 -19.97 -5.51
N ASN A 8 -12.57 -20.05 -4.22
CA ASN A 8 -11.67 -19.15 -3.50
C ASN A 8 -12.27 -17.91 -2.79
N ALA A 9 -13.32 -18.08 -1.98
CA ALA A 9 -13.72 -17.06 -1.00
C ALA A 9 -12.70 -16.84 0.15
N ASN A 10 -11.52 -17.47 0.08
CA ASN A 10 -10.48 -17.42 1.12
C ASN A 10 -9.07 -17.71 0.56
N ALA A 11 -8.78 -17.30 -0.68
CA ALA A 11 -7.40 -17.24 -1.12
C ALA A 11 -6.76 -15.98 -0.54
N ASP A 12 -5.73 -16.16 0.29
CA ASP A 12 -4.93 -15.04 0.78
C ASP A 12 -4.44 -14.23 -0.42
N LYS A 13 -4.75 -12.93 -0.42
CA LYS A 13 -4.36 -12.04 -1.51
C LYS A 13 -2.84 -11.82 -1.44
N VAL A 14 -2.14 -12.33 -2.45
CA VAL A 14 -0.70 -12.13 -2.62
C VAL A 14 -0.47 -10.83 -3.38
N TYR A 15 0.38 -9.96 -2.86
CA TYR A 15 0.79 -8.71 -3.49
C TYR A 15 2.24 -8.84 -3.98
N ASP A 16 2.56 -8.24 -5.13
CA ASP A 16 3.91 -8.22 -5.68
C ASP A 16 4.88 -7.39 -4.83
N CYS A 17 4.37 -6.32 -4.22
CA CYS A 17 5.14 -5.43 -3.36
C CYS A 17 4.36 -5.06 -2.10
N VAL A 18 5.00 -5.25 -0.95
CA VAL A 18 4.47 -4.83 0.35
C VAL A 18 5.38 -3.76 0.93
N MET A 19 4.82 -2.60 1.25
CA MET A 19 5.51 -1.52 1.92
C MET A 19 5.00 -1.39 3.36
N VAL A 20 5.92 -1.32 4.31
CA VAL A 20 5.62 -1.08 5.72
C VAL A 20 5.90 0.39 6.01
N GLY A 21 4.84 1.15 6.24
CA GLY A 21 4.83 2.60 6.37
C GLY A 21 4.22 3.30 5.16
N ALA A 22 3.60 4.46 5.40
CA ALA A 22 3.04 5.35 4.39
C ALA A 22 3.62 6.77 4.50
N GLY A 23 4.92 6.87 4.81
CA GLY A 23 5.68 8.13 4.77
C GLY A 23 6.04 8.59 3.35
N PRO A 24 6.79 9.70 3.21
CA PRO A 24 7.11 10.28 1.90
C PRO A 24 7.84 9.31 0.97
N ALA A 25 8.78 8.53 1.52
CA ALA A 25 9.53 7.53 0.76
C ALA A 25 8.63 6.41 0.22
N ALA A 26 7.75 5.86 1.06
CA ALA A 26 6.84 4.78 0.67
C ALA A 26 5.78 5.27 -0.33
N LEU A 27 5.22 6.45 -0.10
CA LEU A 27 4.27 7.06 -1.04
C LEU A 27 4.92 7.38 -2.39
N ALA A 28 6.16 7.89 -2.40
CA ALA A 28 6.90 8.11 -3.64
C ALA A 28 7.14 6.78 -4.38
N ALA A 29 7.60 5.73 -3.67
CA ALA A 29 7.78 4.42 -4.26
C ALA A 29 6.48 3.85 -4.84
N ALA A 30 5.36 3.98 -4.11
CA ALA A 30 4.04 3.52 -4.53
C ALA A 30 3.56 4.17 -5.84
N VAL A 31 3.90 5.44 -6.08
CA VAL A 31 3.60 6.11 -7.35
C VAL A 31 4.34 5.44 -8.51
N TYR A 32 5.62 5.09 -8.33
CA TYR A 32 6.39 4.43 -9.39
C TYR A 32 5.96 2.98 -9.59
N THR A 33 5.67 2.23 -8.52
CA THR A 33 5.20 0.84 -8.66
C THR A 33 3.82 0.78 -9.32
N ALA A 34 2.91 1.69 -8.99
CA ALA A 34 1.61 1.79 -9.64
C ALA A 34 1.73 2.09 -11.14
N ARG A 35 2.72 2.90 -11.55
CA ARG A 35 2.95 3.20 -12.98
C ARG A 35 3.43 1.99 -13.78
N GLU A 36 4.15 1.08 -13.13
CA GLU A 36 4.63 -0.16 -13.73
C GLU A 36 3.63 -1.32 -13.57
N ASN A 37 2.40 -1.04 -13.12
CA ASN A 37 1.37 -2.05 -12.82
C ASN A 37 1.81 -3.13 -11.82
N ILE A 38 2.70 -2.79 -10.89
CA ILE A 38 3.12 -3.70 -9.80
C ILE A 38 2.06 -3.64 -8.70
N GLU A 39 1.46 -4.78 -8.36
CA GLU A 39 0.42 -4.81 -7.33
C GLU A 39 1.04 -4.51 -5.95
N THR A 40 0.78 -3.30 -5.47
CA THR A 40 1.45 -2.74 -4.28
C THR A 40 0.45 -2.50 -3.16
N VAL A 41 0.79 -2.93 -1.95
CA VAL A 41 0.04 -2.61 -0.73
C VAL A 41 0.92 -1.87 0.27
N LEU A 42 0.32 -0.89 0.96
CA LEU A 42 0.97 -0.13 2.03
C LEU A 42 0.25 -0.42 3.34
N TYR A 43 1.01 -0.71 4.39
CA TYR A 43 0.49 -0.83 5.76
C TYR A 43 1.06 0.28 6.63
N GLU A 44 0.20 1.14 7.18
CA GLU A 44 0.58 2.21 8.09
C GLU A 44 -0.21 2.12 9.39
N ARG A 45 0.46 2.32 10.52
CA ARG A 45 -0.14 2.30 11.86
C ARG A 45 -0.49 3.71 12.36
N GLY A 46 0.34 4.69 12.02
CA GLY A 46 0.22 6.08 12.41
C GLY A 46 -0.58 6.89 11.40
N VAL A 47 0.08 7.84 10.75
CA VAL A 47 -0.56 8.75 9.79
C VAL A 47 0.09 8.63 8.42
N ILE A 48 -0.74 8.74 7.38
CA ILE A 48 -0.27 8.83 5.99
C ILE A 48 0.53 10.14 5.85
N GLY A 49 1.67 10.07 5.18
CA GLY A 49 2.65 11.15 5.06
C GLY A 49 3.74 11.14 6.13
N GLY A 50 3.63 10.29 7.16
CA GLY A 50 4.65 10.14 8.20
C GLY A 50 4.95 11.47 8.92
N LEU A 51 6.23 11.75 9.19
CA LEU A 51 6.65 13.00 9.84
C LEU A 51 6.22 14.25 9.06
N ALA A 52 6.16 14.18 7.73
CA ALA A 52 5.74 15.32 6.91
C ALA A 52 4.27 15.72 7.13
N ALA A 53 3.45 14.83 7.68
CA ALA A 53 2.04 15.11 7.97
C ALA A 53 1.79 15.68 9.37
N VAL A 54 2.76 15.57 10.29
CA VAL A 54 2.60 15.99 11.70
C VAL A 54 3.53 17.12 12.13
N THR A 55 4.46 17.50 11.28
CA THR A 55 5.46 18.54 11.57
C THR A 55 5.15 19.81 10.79
N ASP A 56 5.07 20.93 11.50
CA ASP A 56 4.76 22.25 10.91
C ASP A 56 5.94 22.88 10.16
N LYS A 57 7.17 22.45 10.44
CA LYS A 57 8.40 22.99 9.84
C LYS A 57 9.30 21.87 9.33
N VAL A 58 9.53 21.86 8.03
CA VAL A 58 10.50 21.00 7.37
C VAL A 58 11.80 21.80 7.20
N ASP A 59 12.93 21.24 7.59
CA ASP A 59 14.27 21.83 7.47
C ASP A 59 15.06 21.16 6.32
N ASN A 60 16.13 21.81 5.84
CA ASN A 60 17.00 21.34 4.75
C ASN A 60 18.45 21.11 5.20
#